data_AF-A0A397FAZ3-F1
#
_entry.id   AF-A0A397FAZ3-F1
#
_cell.length_a   1.000
_cell.length_b   1.000
_cell.length_c   1.000
_cell.angle_alpha   90.00
_cell.angle_beta   90.00
_cell.angle_gamma   90.00
#
_symmetry.space_group_name_H-M   'P 1'
#
loop_
_entity.id
_entity.type
_entity.pdbx_description
1 polymer ?
#
loop_
_entity_poly.entity_id
_entity_poly.type
_entity_poly.pdbx_seq_one_letter_code
_entity_poly.pdbx_strand_id
1 'polypeptide(L)'
;MLRMFSPNQVQSSVNLLNQTPLHVAILNGHLHCVPVLTQMQPRWHHVADVYSALPLDYLLQIRPAEVLPLLQDKPDLVHVTNPSTGNSIAHAICAIVPPDFASLLAVIPVSQLCSVNHHGQTPAMTLIQSPHVLRHHFELLVQQLASSPDWWTCVDDQGRSVLHFALMYKHPWALEVADLSRFRHFQLLHLAAECALPSAVALLVAAKFSPQQLHGTSRCSGATLGTGWWPILHATSPGCVLELLRVDTGAQLQYLYHQSQAHSTKVLSILNSIASHLPLYDFIQATAAANPHEYLGSRCLFLQRYRKCLRLDLKLTQLKLHVASLIVVPSRAKRVITVPSERDLWKVLQSAAISTWKCPIQVEIAGELHSSKDAHMWTVLASQLRQLGPHLFASSSQVFELLGKLIGHMVLVGQQLPSAVLPPSFLSTPAEFKPDLALDFKKGLDSVLPNALDNWNGYERFLLLHRVIFPQTMSQWKATKVHYDKPFHAHHPSMLAFWTVIEKHLVPQEQLVCRLRCGQPLRITPAPTVGIVEKSVLGIPEAISMDRLHVDLVLYIRGFRKHAKHT
;
A
#
# COMPACT_ATOMS: atom_id res chain seq x y z
N MET A 1 29.64 31.79 -54.65
CA MET A 1 29.52 30.42 -54.13
C MET A 1 28.64 29.63 -55.10
N LEU A 2 29.23 28.79 -55.96
CA LEU A 2 28.50 28.02 -56.96
C LEU A 2 27.62 26.98 -56.24
N ARG A 3 26.29 27.07 -56.39
CA ARG A 3 25.40 25.97 -55.98
C ARG A 3 25.61 24.81 -56.97
N MET A 4 26.53 23.90 -56.65
CA MET A 4 26.89 22.78 -57.53
C MET A 4 25.76 21.75 -57.71
N PHE A 5 24.76 21.72 -56.81
CA PHE A 5 23.63 20.79 -56.89
C PHE A 5 22.29 21.50 -56.59
N SER A 6 21.27 21.19 -57.40
CA SER A 6 19.86 21.57 -57.16
C SER A 6 19.23 20.70 -56.05
N PRO A 7 18.12 21.13 -55.41
CA PRO A 7 17.40 20.29 -54.43
C PRO A 7 17.09 18.88 -54.95
N ASN A 8 16.66 18.76 -56.21
CA ASN A 8 16.34 17.47 -56.83
C ASN A 8 17.60 16.60 -56.97
N GLN A 9 18.74 17.20 -57.33
CA GLN A 9 20.01 16.47 -57.42
C GLN A 9 20.51 16.00 -56.05
N VAL A 10 20.24 16.74 -54.98
CA VAL A 10 20.56 16.33 -53.60
C VAL A 10 19.75 15.09 -53.22
N GLN A 11 18.44 15.12 -53.48
CA GLN A 11 17.53 14.01 -53.17
C GLN A 11 17.79 12.78 -54.05
N SER A 12 18.15 12.95 -55.32
CA SER A 12 18.47 11.84 -56.21
C SER A 12 19.87 11.25 -55.98
N SER A 13 20.72 11.92 -55.19
CA SER A 13 22.07 11.44 -54.84
C SER A 13 22.04 10.58 -53.58
N VAL A 14 21.16 9.59 -53.56
CA VAL A 14 20.98 8.66 -52.43
C VAL A 14 21.08 7.22 -52.93
N ASN A 15 21.53 6.31 -52.06
CA ASN A 15 21.53 4.88 -52.37
C ASN A 15 20.15 4.23 -52.17
N LEU A 16 20.05 2.90 -52.29
CA LEU A 16 18.81 2.14 -52.12
C LEU A 16 18.18 2.25 -50.71
N LEU A 17 18.95 2.66 -49.71
CA LEU A 17 18.48 2.92 -48.34
C LEU A 17 18.15 4.40 -48.10
N ASN A 18 18.06 5.19 -49.18
CA ASN A 18 17.90 6.65 -49.14
C ASN A 18 19.06 7.38 -48.43
N GLN A 19 20.24 6.76 -48.34
CA GLN A 19 21.42 7.33 -47.69
C GLN A 19 22.17 8.24 -48.66
N THR A 20 22.35 9.49 -48.28
CA THR A 20 23.27 10.43 -48.94
C THR A 20 24.74 10.02 -48.77
N PRO A 21 25.68 10.59 -49.55
CA PRO A 21 27.11 10.35 -49.36
C PRO A 21 27.60 10.61 -47.93
N LEU A 22 26.99 11.56 -47.20
CA LEU A 22 27.31 11.81 -45.79
C LEU A 22 26.97 10.62 -44.89
N HIS A 23 25.79 10.02 -45.04
CA HIS A 23 25.42 8.81 -44.28
C HIS A 23 26.44 7.70 -44.52
N VAL A 24 26.74 7.43 -45.79
CA VAL A 24 27.67 6.35 -46.16
C VAL A 24 29.06 6.60 -45.60
N ALA A 25 29.57 7.84 -45.68
CA ALA A 25 30.86 8.19 -45.11
C ALA A 25 30.90 7.99 -43.58
N ILE A 26 29.85 8.42 -42.87
CA ILE A 26 29.77 8.32 -41.41
C ILE A 26 29.65 6.87 -40.95
N LEU A 27 28.73 6.11 -41.55
CA LEU A 27 28.48 4.70 -41.20
C LEU A 27 29.69 3.80 -41.47
N ASN A 28 30.51 4.13 -42.47
CA ASN A 28 31.75 3.39 -42.78
C ASN A 28 33.00 3.97 -42.09
N GLY A 29 32.85 4.96 -41.20
CA GLY A 29 33.96 5.53 -40.43
C GLY A 29 34.92 6.41 -41.24
N HIS A 30 34.55 6.85 -42.44
CA HIS A 30 35.31 7.77 -43.27
C HIS A 30 35.11 9.23 -42.82
N LEU A 31 35.37 9.51 -41.54
CA LEU A 31 35.07 10.80 -40.90
C LEU A 31 35.85 11.96 -41.52
N HIS A 32 37.06 11.71 -42.01
CA HIS A 32 37.87 12.70 -42.72
C HIS A 32 37.18 13.26 -43.99
N CYS A 33 36.24 12.52 -44.58
CA CYS A 33 35.43 12.98 -45.72
C CYS A 33 34.29 13.92 -45.30
N VAL A 34 33.85 13.90 -44.03
CA VAL A 34 32.65 14.61 -43.57
C VAL A 34 32.77 16.14 -43.73
N PRO A 35 33.89 16.80 -43.36
CA PRO A 35 34.05 18.24 -43.60
C PRO A 35 33.99 18.61 -45.09
N VAL A 36 34.66 17.81 -45.94
CA VAL A 36 34.71 18.04 -47.40
C VAL A 36 33.32 17.87 -48.02
N LEU A 37 32.62 16.78 -47.69
CA LEU A 37 31.25 16.52 -48.16
C LEU A 37 30.27 17.59 -47.67
N THR A 38 30.43 18.06 -46.42
CA THR A 38 29.62 19.15 -45.86
C THR A 38 29.87 20.47 -46.59
N GLN A 39 31.12 20.78 -46.94
CA GLN A 39 31.45 21.97 -47.72
C GLN A 39 30.91 21.90 -49.15
N MET A 40 30.98 20.73 -49.79
CA MET A 40 30.48 20.51 -51.14
C MET A 40 28.95 20.64 -51.21
N GLN A 41 28.23 20.04 -50.26
CA GLN A 41 26.77 20.15 -50.21
C GLN A 41 26.22 20.03 -48.77
N PRO A 42 25.97 21.16 -48.07
CA PRO A 42 25.38 21.16 -46.74
C PRO A 42 23.98 20.55 -46.67
N ARG A 43 23.21 20.61 -47.77
CA ARG A 43 21.83 20.12 -47.81
C ARG A 43 21.68 18.62 -47.57
N TRP A 44 22.74 17.83 -47.75
CA TRP A 44 22.71 16.40 -47.46
C TRP A 44 22.45 16.10 -45.98
N HIS A 45 22.73 17.05 -45.07
CA HIS A 45 22.40 16.92 -43.65
C HIS A 45 20.89 16.96 -43.37
N HIS A 46 20.06 17.44 -44.30
CA HIS A 46 18.59 17.52 -44.15
C HIS A 46 17.85 16.33 -44.77
N VAL A 47 18.55 15.43 -45.45
CA VAL A 47 17.94 14.25 -46.07
C VAL A 47 17.97 13.13 -45.05
N ALA A 48 16.81 12.58 -44.69
CA ALA A 48 16.72 11.41 -43.83
C ALA A 48 16.79 10.13 -44.67
N ASP A 49 17.43 9.09 -44.11
CA ASP A 49 17.44 7.76 -44.73
C ASP A 49 16.09 7.02 -44.57
N VAL A 50 16.03 5.77 -45.01
CA VAL A 50 14.81 4.92 -44.91
C VAL A 50 14.38 4.67 -43.45
N TYR A 51 15.30 4.81 -42.49
CA TYR A 51 15.01 4.69 -41.06
C TYR A 51 14.64 6.04 -40.43
N SER A 52 14.47 7.07 -41.25
CA SER A 52 14.25 8.44 -40.81
C SER A 52 15.38 9.02 -39.96
N ALA A 53 16.62 8.54 -40.12
CA ALA A 53 17.79 9.10 -39.43
C ALA A 53 18.52 10.09 -40.35
N LEU A 54 19.03 11.19 -39.79
CA LEU A 54 19.88 12.15 -40.50
C LEU A 54 21.36 11.75 -40.38
N PRO A 55 22.25 12.28 -41.24
CA PRO A 55 23.69 12.06 -41.08
C PRO A 55 24.22 12.49 -39.71
N LEU A 56 23.74 13.63 -39.19
CA LEU A 56 24.14 14.13 -37.86
C LEU A 56 23.68 13.22 -36.73
N ASP A 57 22.55 12.52 -36.86
CA ASP A 57 22.07 11.57 -35.85
C ASP A 57 23.04 10.39 -35.74
N TYR A 58 23.48 9.83 -36.87
CA TYR A 58 24.50 8.77 -36.88
C TYR A 58 25.85 9.26 -36.38
N LEU A 59 26.25 10.49 -36.71
CA LEU A 59 27.52 11.05 -36.24
C LEU A 59 27.51 11.19 -34.70
N LEU A 60 26.42 11.70 -34.13
CA LEU A 60 26.22 11.78 -32.68
C LEU A 60 26.28 10.40 -32.00
N GLN A 61 25.76 9.35 -32.64
CA GLN A 61 25.76 8.01 -32.07
C GLN A 61 27.13 7.31 -32.16
N ILE A 62 27.81 7.43 -33.30
CA ILE A 62 29.02 6.64 -33.57
C ILE A 62 30.27 7.38 -33.08
N ARG A 63 30.34 8.70 -33.30
CA ARG A 63 31.51 9.55 -33.05
C ARG A 63 31.10 10.96 -32.59
N PRO A 64 30.49 11.09 -31.40
CA PRO A 64 29.97 12.38 -30.91
C PRO A 64 31.04 13.49 -30.84
N ALA A 65 32.28 13.14 -30.53
CA ALA A 65 33.40 14.08 -30.46
C ALA A 65 33.66 14.87 -31.76
N GLU A 66 33.22 14.37 -32.92
CA GLU A 66 33.35 15.05 -34.21
C GLU A 66 32.24 16.08 -34.46
N VAL A 67 31.15 16.04 -33.68
CA VAL A 67 29.99 16.91 -33.89
C VAL A 67 30.28 18.32 -33.42
N LEU A 68 30.93 18.51 -32.27
CA LEU A 68 31.24 19.84 -31.75
C LEU A 68 32.14 20.64 -32.70
N PRO A 69 33.27 20.11 -33.20
CA PRO A 69 34.08 20.79 -34.23
C PRO A 69 33.27 21.11 -35.49
N LEU A 70 32.41 20.19 -35.93
CA LEU A 70 31.57 20.40 -37.12
C LEU A 70 30.56 21.55 -36.93
N LEU A 71 29.92 21.64 -35.75
CA LEU A 71 29.00 22.73 -35.42
C LEU A 71 29.73 24.07 -35.26
N GLN A 72 30.98 24.07 -34.78
CA GLN A 72 31.80 25.28 -34.70
C GLN A 72 32.22 25.79 -36.09
N ASP A 73 32.58 24.89 -37.01
CA ASP A 73 32.90 25.23 -38.40
C ASP A 73 31.65 25.65 -39.20
N LYS A 74 30.50 25.01 -38.91
CA LYS A 74 29.22 25.25 -39.59
C LYS A 74 28.08 25.48 -38.59
N PRO A 75 27.98 26.68 -38.00
CA PRO A 75 26.94 26.99 -37.02
C PRO A 75 25.51 26.79 -37.55
N ASP A 76 25.26 27.01 -38.84
CA ASP A 76 23.95 26.83 -39.45
C ASP A 76 23.38 25.40 -39.32
N LEU A 77 24.24 24.40 -39.10
CA LEU A 77 23.81 23.02 -38.91
C LEU A 77 22.96 22.83 -37.64
N VAL A 78 23.03 23.74 -36.66
CA VAL A 78 22.17 23.67 -35.47
C VAL A 78 20.68 23.82 -35.79
N HIS A 79 20.35 24.35 -36.96
CA HIS A 79 18.99 24.54 -37.46
C HIS A 79 18.50 23.37 -38.32
N VAL A 80 19.30 22.32 -38.49
CA VAL A 80 18.86 21.11 -39.17
C VAL A 80 17.78 20.43 -38.33
N THR A 81 16.63 20.22 -38.96
CA THR A 81 15.50 19.48 -38.40
C THR A 81 15.20 18.28 -39.27
N ASN A 82 14.93 17.16 -38.61
CA ASN A 82 14.52 15.94 -39.26
C ASN A 82 13.10 16.13 -39.85
N PRO A 83 12.92 16.00 -41.18
CA PRO A 83 11.63 16.28 -41.81
C PRO A 83 10.55 15.24 -41.48
N SER A 84 10.92 14.03 -41.06
CA SER A 84 9.96 12.98 -40.71
C SER A 84 9.44 13.16 -39.28
N THR A 85 10.34 13.43 -38.33
CA THR A 85 10.01 13.47 -36.89
C THR A 85 9.84 14.89 -36.33
N GLY A 86 10.35 15.91 -37.03
CA GLY A 86 10.46 17.27 -36.52
C GLY A 86 11.57 17.46 -35.48
N ASN A 87 12.37 16.42 -35.18
CA ASN A 87 13.46 16.52 -34.22
C ASN A 87 14.55 17.48 -34.73
N SER A 88 14.88 18.49 -33.93
CA SER A 88 16.09 19.30 -34.12
C SER A 88 17.33 18.58 -33.57
N ILE A 89 18.52 19.11 -33.84
CA ILE A 89 19.76 18.58 -33.24
C ILE A 89 19.71 18.55 -31.71
N ALA A 90 19.01 19.50 -31.08
CA ALA A 90 18.81 19.53 -29.63
C ALA A 90 18.06 18.28 -29.14
N HIS A 91 17.02 17.85 -29.88
CA HIS A 91 16.28 16.62 -29.58
C HIS A 91 17.19 15.39 -29.71
N ALA A 92 18.02 15.33 -30.76
CA ALA A 92 18.94 14.23 -30.99
C ALA A 92 20.01 14.13 -29.87
N ILE A 93 20.64 15.25 -29.51
CA ILE A 93 21.59 15.32 -28.39
C ILE A 93 20.93 14.87 -27.08
N CYS A 94 19.70 15.33 -26.82
CA CYS A 94 18.95 14.94 -25.62
C CYS A 94 18.52 13.47 -25.63
N ALA A 95 18.15 12.90 -26.77
CA ALA A 95 17.79 11.49 -26.87
C ALA A 95 19.02 10.57 -26.67
N ILE A 96 20.16 10.94 -27.26
CA ILE A 96 21.39 10.13 -27.26
C ILE A 96 22.16 10.29 -25.95
N VAL A 97 22.24 11.50 -25.41
CA VAL A 97 23.05 11.86 -24.22
C VAL A 97 24.53 11.47 -24.42
N PRO A 98 25.23 12.07 -25.40
CA PRO A 98 26.62 11.71 -25.70
C PRO A 98 27.59 12.13 -24.57
N PRO A 99 28.81 11.56 -24.50
CA PRO A 99 29.78 11.86 -23.43
C PRO A 99 30.17 13.34 -23.29
N ASP A 100 30.13 14.10 -24.38
CA ASP A 100 30.40 15.53 -24.49
C ASP A 100 29.12 16.40 -24.40
N PHE A 101 28.05 15.86 -23.79
CA PHE A 101 26.74 16.50 -23.66
C PHE A 101 26.81 17.97 -23.25
N ALA A 102 27.59 18.31 -22.21
CA ALA A 102 27.70 19.68 -21.71
C ALA A 102 28.28 20.65 -22.77
N SER A 103 29.31 20.22 -23.48
CA SER A 103 29.99 21.01 -24.50
C SER A 103 29.11 21.21 -25.72
N LEU A 104 28.41 20.16 -26.15
CA LEU A 104 27.44 20.25 -27.25
C LEU A 104 26.27 21.16 -26.87
N LEU A 105 25.72 21.01 -25.67
CA LEU A 105 24.61 21.83 -25.21
C LEU A 105 24.95 23.33 -25.19
N ALA A 106 26.18 23.69 -24.84
CA ALA A 106 26.65 25.08 -24.77
C ALA A 106 26.70 25.80 -26.13
N VAL A 107 26.79 25.05 -27.25
CA VAL A 107 26.76 25.64 -28.60
C VAL A 107 25.37 25.65 -29.22
N ILE A 108 24.38 25.02 -28.59
CA ILE A 108 23.00 25.01 -29.08
C ILE A 108 22.26 26.29 -28.63
N PRO A 109 21.66 27.06 -29.56
CA PRO A 109 20.86 28.22 -29.18
C PRO A 109 19.65 27.85 -28.31
N VAL A 110 19.29 28.70 -27.35
CA VAL A 110 18.11 28.51 -26.47
C VAL A 110 16.82 28.29 -27.27
N SER A 111 16.66 28.94 -28.43
CA SER A 111 15.49 28.73 -29.31
C SER A 111 15.36 27.30 -29.82
N GLN A 112 16.47 26.59 -30.04
CA GLN A 112 16.47 25.17 -30.41
C GLN A 112 16.24 24.27 -29.20
N LEU A 113 16.68 24.67 -28.00
CA LEU A 113 16.40 23.96 -26.76
C LEU A 113 14.93 24.07 -26.32
N CYS A 114 14.22 25.11 -26.78
CA CYS A 114 12.78 25.30 -26.58
C CYS A 114 11.91 24.82 -27.76
N SER A 115 12.50 24.32 -28.86
CA SER A 115 11.72 23.91 -30.02
C SER A 115 10.88 22.67 -29.72
N VAL A 116 9.83 22.44 -30.51
CA VAL A 116 9.00 21.22 -30.40
C VAL A 116 9.09 20.40 -31.69
N ASN A 117 9.09 19.08 -31.55
CA ASN A 117 9.02 18.16 -32.67
C ASN A 117 7.57 17.93 -33.13
N HIS A 118 7.35 17.01 -34.09
CA HIS A 118 6.00 16.72 -34.62
C HIS A 118 5.05 16.06 -33.60
N HIS A 119 5.55 15.65 -32.44
CA HIS A 119 4.77 15.12 -31.33
C HIS A 119 4.49 16.17 -30.25
N GLY A 120 4.86 17.43 -30.48
CA GLY A 120 4.79 18.51 -29.49
C GLY A 120 5.82 18.37 -28.37
N GLN A 121 6.79 17.46 -28.48
CA GLN A 121 7.78 17.23 -27.43
C GLN A 121 8.93 18.22 -27.54
N THR A 122 9.41 18.71 -26.41
CA THR A 122 10.64 19.53 -26.32
C THR A 122 11.88 18.65 -26.14
N PRO A 123 13.11 19.17 -26.38
CA PRO A 123 14.35 18.46 -26.06
C PRO A 123 14.44 18.01 -24.60
N ALA A 124 13.87 18.76 -23.66
CA ALA A 124 13.80 18.36 -22.26
C ALA A 124 12.93 17.11 -22.06
N MET A 125 11.82 17.00 -22.78
CA MET A 125 10.98 15.79 -22.76
C MET A 125 11.68 14.60 -23.40
N THR A 126 12.47 14.78 -24.47
CA THR A 126 13.25 13.67 -25.05
C THR A 126 14.42 13.26 -24.16
N LEU A 127 15.07 14.21 -23.47
CA LEU A 127 16.13 13.93 -22.50
C LEU A 127 15.67 12.98 -21.40
N ILE A 128 14.51 13.27 -20.81
CA ILE A 128 13.94 12.47 -19.72
C ILE A 128 13.56 11.04 -20.15
N GLN A 129 13.31 10.83 -21.44
CA GLN A 129 13.01 9.50 -22.00
C GLN A 129 14.28 8.66 -22.21
N SER A 130 15.46 9.30 -22.23
CA SER A 130 16.71 8.61 -22.52
C SER A 130 17.10 7.66 -21.38
N PRO A 131 17.46 6.40 -21.68
CA PRO A 131 17.88 5.43 -20.65
C PRO A 131 19.20 5.83 -19.96
N HIS A 132 19.98 6.73 -20.56
CA HIS A 132 21.27 7.19 -20.05
C HIS A 132 21.18 8.54 -19.33
N VAL A 133 19.97 9.07 -19.12
CA VAL A 133 19.79 10.34 -18.43
C VAL A 133 20.23 10.25 -16.97
N LEU A 134 21.04 11.22 -16.56
CA LEU A 134 21.44 11.43 -15.18
C LEU A 134 20.92 12.79 -14.73
N ARG A 135 20.76 12.96 -13.42
CA ARG A 135 20.32 14.22 -12.81
C ARG A 135 21.11 15.42 -13.31
N HIS A 136 22.44 15.29 -13.39
CA HIS A 136 23.33 16.34 -13.87
C HIS A 136 23.05 16.79 -15.31
N HIS A 137 22.70 15.87 -16.23
CA HIS A 137 22.37 16.23 -17.61
C HIS A 137 21.14 17.14 -17.67
N PHE A 138 20.13 16.83 -16.86
CA PHE A 138 18.94 17.66 -16.78
C PHE A 138 19.21 19.01 -16.10
N GLU A 139 20.03 19.03 -15.04
CA GLU A 139 20.44 20.28 -14.39
C GLU A 139 21.20 21.21 -15.36
N LEU A 140 22.09 20.67 -16.20
CA LEU A 140 22.75 21.43 -17.26
C LEU A 140 21.75 22.02 -18.25
N LEU A 141 20.76 21.23 -18.68
CA LEU A 141 19.70 21.71 -19.58
C LEU A 141 18.86 22.83 -18.93
N VAL A 142 18.47 22.66 -17.68
CA VAL A 142 17.72 23.67 -16.92
C VAL A 142 18.52 24.97 -16.78
N GLN A 143 19.84 24.88 -16.53
CA GLN A 143 20.72 26.04 -16.46
C GLN A 143 20.77 26.82 -17.78
N GLN A 144 20.90 26.12 -18.92
CA GLN A 144 20.91 26.76 -20.24
C GLN A 144 19.55 27.40 -20.59
N LEU A 145 18.47 26.87 -20.03
CA LEU A 145 17.11 27.37 -20.24
C LEU A 145 16.66 28.40 -19.20
N ALA A 146 17.53 28.85 -18.29
CA ALA A 146 17.18 29.76 -17.20
C ALA A 146 16.56 31.09 -17.68
N SER A 147 16.92 31.55 -18.88
CA SER A 147 16.39 32.78 -19.49
C SER A 147 15.01 32.62 -20.14
N SER A 148 14.46 31.41 -20.23
CA SER A 148 13.19 31.12 -20.93
C SER A 148 12.28 30.21 -20.10
N PRO A 149 11.74 30.65 -18.95
CA PRO A 149 11.15 29.75 -17.97
C PRO A 149 9.82 29.10 -18.39
N ASP A 150 9.27 29.46 -19.55
CA ASP A 150 7.97 28.99 -20.04
C ASP A 150 8.03 27.57 -20.61
N TRP A 151 9.22 27.07 -20.97
CA TRP A 151 9.42 25.71 -21.51
C TRP A 151 8.91 24.62 -20.57
N TRP A 152 8.94 24.88 -19.25
CA TRP A 152 8.44 24.01 -18.20
C TRP A 152 6.97 23.62 -18.41
N THR A 153 6.16 24.57 -18.89
CA THR A 153 4.71 24.41 -19.08
C THR A 153 4.31 23.95 -20.49
N CYS A 154 5.26 23.83 -21.42
CA CYS A 154 5.01 23.23 -22.72
C CYS A 154 4.48 21.80 -22.54
N VAL A 155 3.53 21.41 -23.39
CA VAL A 155 2.91 20.09 -23.38
C VAL A 155 3.01 19.46 -24.76
N ASP A 156 3.15 18.14 -24.78
CA ASP A 156 3.06 17.35 -26.00
C ASP A 156 1.62 17.26 -26.53
N ASP A 157 1.42 16.56 -27.65
CA ASP A 157 0.09 16.39 -28.27
C ASP A 157 -0.94 15.70 -27.36
N GLN A 158 -0.49 15.06 -26.28
CA GLN A 158 -1.33 14.40 -25.28
C GLN A 158 -1.57 15.28 -24.03
N GLY A 159 -1.06 16.51 -24.03
CA GLY A 159 -1.16 17.43 -22.89
C GLY A 159 -0.16 17.13 -21.77
N ARG A 160 0.92 16.39 -22.03
CA ARG A 160 1.93 16.00 -21.03
C ARG A 160 3.11 16.97 -21.04
N SER A 161 3.39 17.56 -19.89
CA SER A 161 4.59 18.37 -19.66
C SER A 161 5.82 17.50 -19.34
N VAL A 162 7.01 18.11 -19.31
CA VAL A 162 8.27 17.43 -18.93
C VAL A 162 8.20 16.70 -17.58
N LEU A 163 7.43 17.22 -16.62
CA LEU A 163 7.25 16.57 -15.32
C LEU A 163 6.37 15.31 -15.40
N HIS A 164 5.45 15.23 -16.37
CA HIS A 164 4.72 13.98 -16.63
C HIS A 164 5.68 12.90 -17.15
N PHE A 165 6.56 13.25 -18.09
CA PHE A 165 7.60 12.35 -18.56
C PHE A 165 8.51 11.93 -17.39
N ALA A 166 8.92 12.86 -16.53
CA ALA A 166 9.77 12.54 -15.38
C ALA A 166 9.11 11.51 -14.45
N LEU A 167 7.80 11.60 -14.23
CA LEU A 167 7.06 10.61 -13.45
C LEU A 167 6.92 9.27 -14.20
N MET A 168 6.53 9.29 -15.48
CA MET A 168 6.35 8.08 -16.29
C MET A 168 7.64 7.27 -16.43
N TYR A 169 8.78 7.95 -16.56
CA TYR A 169 10.12 7.35 -16.69
C TYR A 169 10.84 7.20 -15.33
N LYS A 170 10.14 7.41 -14.21
CA LYS A 170 10.63 7.15 -12.84
C LYS A 170 11.86 7.98 -12.44
N HIS A 171 11.86 9.25 -12.79
CA HIS A 171 12.86 10.26 -12.43
C HIS A 171 12.28 11.31 -11.47
N PRO A 172 11.91 10.94 -10.23
CA PRO A 172 11.29 11.86 -9.26
C PRO A 172 12.22 13.02 -8.87
N TRP A 173 13.53 12.87 -9.02
CA TRP A 173 14.52 13.92 -8.76
C TRP A 173 14.34 15.16 -9.64
N ALA A 174 13.68 15.04 -10.81
CA ALA A 174 13.41 16.20 -11.67
C ALA A 174 12.43 17.19 -11.02
N LEU A 175 11.57 16.71 -10.11
CA LEU A 175 10.66 17.55 -9.34
C LEU A 175 11.38 18.47 -8.34
N GLU A 176 12.58 18.09 -7.87
CA GLU A 176 13.37 18.89 -6.93
C GLU A 176 13.97 20.14 -7.59
N VAL A 177 14.16 20.09 -8.91
CA VAL A 177 14.76 21.18 -9.70
C VAL A 177 13.68 22.13 -10.24
N ALA A 178 12.42 21.67 -10.31
CA ALA A 178 11.32 22.41 -10.90
C ALA A 178 10.64 23.36 -9.89
N ASP A 179 10.20 24.53 -10.37
CA ASP A 179 9.25 25.37 -9.63
C ASP A 179 7.83 24.78 -9.75
N LEU A 180 7.51 23.87 -8.82
CA LEU A 180 6.24 23.12 -8.79
C LEU A 180 4.99 24.01 -8.64
N SER A 181 5.15 25.28 -8.22
CA SER A 181 4.01 26.21 -8.07
C SER A 181 3.28 26.45 -9.39
N ARG A 182 4.01 26.42 -10.51
CA ARG A 182 3.49 26.61 -11.89
C ARG A 182 2.66 25.44 -12.38
N PHE A 183 2.81 24.27 -11.76
CA PHE A 183 2.22 23.01 -12.22
C PHE A 183 0.96 22.60 -11.47
N ARG A 184 0.41 23.46 -10.60
CA ARG A 184 -0.76 23.13 -9.77
C ARG A 184 -2.03 22.80 -10.56
N HIS A 185 -2.11 23.25 -11.81
CA HIS A 185 -3.20 22.91 -12.72
C HIS A 185 -3.07 21.51 -13.32
N PHE A 186 -1.87 20.91 -13.28
CA PHE A 186 -1.61 19.54 -13.72
C PHE A 186 -1.84 18.54 -12.59
N GLN A 187 -2.27 17.33 -12.97
CA GLN A 187 -2.60 16.26 -12.04
C GLN A 187 -1.38 15.38 -11.73
N LEU A 188 -0.25 16.01 -11.41
CA LEU A 188 1.02 15.31 -11.17
C LEU A 188 0.94 14.38 -9.96
N LEU A 189 0.15 14.71 -8.95
CA LEU A 189 0.00 13.89 -7.74
C LEU A 189 -0.72 12.56 -8.03
N HIS A 190 -1.73 12.56 -8.91
CA HIS A 190 -2.42 11.35 -9.36
C HIS A 190 -1.47 10.44 -10.14
N LEU A 191 -0.72 11.01 -11.09
CA LEU A 191 0.24 10.26 -11.89
C LEU A 191 1.38 9.68 -11.02
N ALA A 192 1.91 10.45 -10.06
CA ALA A 192 2.94 9.96 -9.14
C ALA A 192 2.45 8.77 -8.29
N ALA A 193 1.19 8.81 -7.85
CA ALA A 193 0.58 7.70 -7.11
C ALA A 193 0.43 6.44 -7.99
N GLU A 194 0.00 6.61 -9.24
CA GLU A 194 -0.17 5.52 -10.20
C GLU A 194 1.16 4.88 -10.64
N CYS A 195 2.18 5.70 -10.88
CA CYS A 195 3.52 5.26 -11.24
C CYS A 195 4.29 4.61 -10.08
N ALA A 196 3.68 4.44 -8.90
CA ALA A 196 4.29 3.86 -7.70
C ALA A 196 5.57 4.62 -7.25
N LEU A 197 5.53 5.96 -7.20
CA LEU A 197 6.67 6.80 -6.81
C LEU A 197 6.43 7.54 -5.47
N PRO A 198 6.72 6.92 -4.31
CA PRO A 198 6.49 7.54 -3.00
C PRO A 198 7.25 8.85 -2.80
N SER A 199 8.51 8.93 -3.27
CA SER A 199 9.31 10.15 -3.17
C SER A 199 8.70 11.32 -3.95
N ALA A 200 8.16 11.07 -5.16
CA ALA A 200 7.45 12.09 -5.92
C ALA A 200 6.17 12.55 -5.22
N VAL A 201 5.40 11.61 -4.65
CA VAL A 201 4.20 11.94 -3.85
C VAL A 201 4.58 12.85 -2.68
N ALA A 202 5.63 12.52 -1.94
CA ALA A 202 6.11 13.33 -0.81
C ALA A 202 6.53 14.74 -1.24
N LEU A 203 7.26 14.88 -2.35
CA LEU A 203 7.68 16.18 -2.90
C LEU A 203 6.48 17.03 -3.34
N LEU A 204 5.52 16.45 -4.05
CA LEU A 204 4.33 17.16 -4.53
C LEU A 204 3.42 17.59 -3.37
N VAL A 205 3.24 16.72 -2.38
CA VAL A 205 2.53 17.06 -1.13
C VAL A 205 3.23 18.22 -0.41
N ALA A 206 4.56 18.17 -0.26
CA ALA A 206 5.32 19.24 0.37
C ALA A 206 5.19 20.57 -0.40
N ALA A 207 5.05 20.51 -1.73
CA ALA A 207 4.75 21.64 -2.60
C ALA A 207 3.27 22.11 -2.55
N LYS A 208 2.47 21.57 -1.63
CA LYS A 208 1.06 21.89 -1.39
C LYS A 208 0.11 21.47 -2.52
N PHE A 209 0.42 20.40 -3.26
CA PHE A 209 -0.57 19.75 -4.11
C PHE A 209 -1.61 19.08 -3.23
N SER A 210 -2.89 19.36 -3.48
CA SER A 210 -3.96 18.86 -2.61
C SER A 210 -4.23 17.37 -2.89
N PRO A 211 -4.17 16.50 -1.88
CA PRO A 211 -4.51 15.09 -2.04
C PRO A 211 -6.03 14.86 -2.03
N GLN A 212 -6.81 15.94 -1.94
CA GLN A 212 -8.27 15.95 -2.02
C GLN A 212 -8.77 16.53 -3.36
N GLN A 213 -7.84 16.93 -4.23
CA GLN A 213 -8.18 17.51 -5.53
C GLN A 213 -8.93 16.47 -6.37
N LEU A 214 -10.21 16.74 -6.60
CA LEU A 214 -11.05 16.00 -7.53
C LEU A 214 -10.61 16.33 -8.96
N HIS A 215 -10.73 15.36 -9.86
CA HIS A 215 -10.55 15.61 -11.28
C HIS A 215 -11.53 16.71 -11.72
N GLY A 216 -11.02 17.88 -12.08
CA GLY A 216 -11.83 18.92 -12.69
C GLY A 216 -12.14 18.51 -14.13
N THR A 217 -13.37 18.74 -14.58
CA THR A 217 -13.79 18.67 -16.00
C THR A 217 -13.15 19.80 -16.84
N SER A 218 -11.89 20.13 -16.58
CA SER A 218 -11.13 21.09 -17.35
C SER A 218 -10.79 20.46 -18.68
N ARG A 219 -11.16 21.12 -19.78
CA ARG A 219 -10.93 20.71 -21.17
C ARG A 219 -9.43 20.65 -21.57
N CYS A 220 -8.52 20.73 -20.61
CA CYS A 220 -7.07 20.70 -20.78
C CYS A 220 -6.46 19.48 -20.09
N SER A 221 -6.87 18.27 -20.48
CA SER A 221 -6.13 17.05 -20.13
C SER A 221 -6.53 15.90 -21.05
N GLY A 222 -5.76 15.71 -22.13
CA GLY A 222 -5.79 14.49 -22.96
C GLY A 222 -5.18 13.26 -22.27
N ALA A 223 -4.63 13.41 -21.05
CA ALA A 223 -4.08 12.33 -20.25
C ALA A 223 -5.17 11.48 -19.58
N THR A 224 -5.70 10.51 -20.34
CA THR A 224 -6.22 9.16 -20.03
C THR A 224 -6.85 8.74 -18.68
N LEU A 225 -6.99 9.54 -17.62
CA LEU A 225 -7.58 9.07 -16.34
C LEU A 225 -8.55 10.06 -15.71
N GLY A 226 -9.64 10.35 -16.43
CA GLY A 226 -10.79 11.11 -15.93
C GLY A 226 -11.69 10.32 -15.00
N THR A 227 -11.18 9.91 -13.83
CA THR A 227 -11.96 9.10 -12.87
C THR A 227 -12.70 9.92 -11.81
N GLY A 228 -12.34 11.19 -11.59
CA GLY A 228 -12.90 11.99 -10.49
C GLY A 228 -12.39 11.60 -9.11
N TRP A 229 -11.41 10.70 -9.00
CA TRP A 229 -10.97 10.15 -7.72
C TRP A 229 -9.83 10.95 -7.07
N TRP A 230 -9.71 10.81 -5.75
CA TRP A 230 -8.53 11.29 -5.04
C TRP A 230 -7.30 10.43 -5.39
N PRO A 231 -6.07 10.97 -5.34
CA PRO A 231 -4.84 10.26 -5.67
C PRO A 231 -4.67 8.92 -4.92
N ILE A 232 -5.22 8.79 -3.71
CA ILE A 232 -5.10 7.57 -2.90
C ILE A 232 -5.69 6.33 -3.58
N LEU A 233 -6.73 6.48 -4.42
CA LEU A 233 -7.31 5.37 -5.20
C LEU A 233 -6.51 5.03 -6.47
N HIS A 234 -5.55 5.86 -6.85
CA HIS A 234 -4.59 5.59 -7.91
C HIS A 234 -3.28 5.00 -7.37
N ALA A 235 -3.06 5.06 -6.05
CA ALA A 235 -1.84 4.54 -5.45
C ALA A 235 -1.70 3.03 -5.67
N THR A 236 -0.68 2.65 -6.45
CA THR A 236 -0.34 1.26 -6.79
C THR A 236 0.71 0.67 -5.85
N SER A 237 1.32 1.48 -4.97
CA SER A 237 2.30 1.03 -3.97
C SER A 237 1.91 1.41 -2.53
N PRO A 238 2.23 0.56 -1.54
CA PRO A 238 2.00 0.89 -0.12
C PRO A 238 2.75 2.15 0.34
N GLY A 239 3.90 2.46 -0.25
CA GLY A 239 4.66 3.68 0.03
C GLY A 239 3.89 4.94 -0.39
N CYS A 240 3.27 4.94 -1.57
CA CYS A 240 2.44 6.06 -2.02
C CYS A 240 1.21 6.24 -1.11
N VAL A 241 0.57 5.13 -0.70
CA VAL A 241 -0.56 5.16 0.24
C VAL A 241 -0.14 5.80 1.57
N LEU A 242 1.04 5.44 2.10
CA LEU A 242 1.59 6.02 3.33
C LEU A 242 1.80 7.52 3.20
N GLU A 243 2.48 7.99 2.15
CA GLU A 243 2.72 9.42 1.97
C GLU A 243 1.43 10.22 1.81
N LEU A 244 0.42 9.67 1.13
CA LEU A 244 -0.89 10.32 1.00
C LEU A 244 -1.66 10.35 2.33
N LEU A 245 -1.63 9.27 3.11
CA LEU A 245 -2.31 9.21 4.41
C LEU A 245 -1.68 10.13 5.47
N ARG A 246 -0.38 10.44 5.36
CA ARG A 246 0.26 11.44 6.22
C ARG A 246 -0.35 12.83 6.06
N VAL A 247 -1.02 13.08 4.94
CA VAL A 247 -1.71 14.34 4.65
C VAL A 247 -3.19 14.18 4.95
N ASP A 248 -3.62 14.73 6.09
CA ASP A 248 -5.02 14.69 6.52
C ASP A 248 -5.57 13.26 6.57
N THR A 249 -5.00 12.45 7.48
CA THR A 249 -5.35 11.04 7.64
C THR A 249 -6.86 10.84 7.83
N GLY A 250 -7.52 11.71 8.59
CA GLY A 250 -8.96 11.65 8.83
C GLY A 250 -9.77 11.74 7.54
N ALA A 251 -9.52 12.77 6.71
CA ALA A 251 -10.24 12.94 5.45
C ALA A 251 -9.98 11.78 4.47
N GLN A 252 -8.73 11.33 4.36
CA GLN A 252 -8.37 10.21 3.48
C GLN A 252 -9.08 8.91 3.88
N LEU A 253 -9.08 8.56 5.17
CA LEU A 253 -9.78 7.37 5.66
C LEU A 253 -11.30 7.47 5.47
N GLN A 254 -11.89 8.65 5.71
CA GLN A 254 -13.31 8.87 5.48
C GLN A 254 -13.67 8.71 4.00
N TYR A 255 -12.84 9.23 3.09
CA TYR A 255 -13.00 9.06 1.66
C TYR A 255 -12.94 7.58 1.26
N LEU A 256 -11.93 6.83 1.73
CA LEU A 256 -11.85 5.38 1.49
C LEU A 256 -13.06 4.61 2.02
N TYR A 257 -13.62 5.03 3.16
CA TYR A 257 -14.86 4.45 3.68
C TYR A 257 -16.04 4.70 2.75
N HIS A 258 -16.25 5.92 2.27
CA HIS A 258 -17.33 6.22 1.31
C HIS A 258 -17.16 5.43 0.00
N GLN A 259 -15.93 5.31 -0.50
CA GLN A 259 -15.64 4.59 -1.74
C GLN A 259 -15.67 3.07 -1.61
N SER A 260 -15.71 2.53 -0.39
CA SER A 260 -15.73 1.09 -0.16
C SER A 260 -16.93 0.36 -0.76
N GLN A 261 -18.06 1.05 -0.95
CA GLN A 261 -19.26 0.47 -1.56
C GLN A 261 -19.20 0.47 -3.09
N ALA A 262 -18.73 1.56 -3.69
CA ALA A 262 -18.73 1.74 -5.14
C ALA A 262 -17.48 1.14 -5.82
N HIS A 263 -16.33 1.16 -5.16
CA HIS A 263 -15.03 0.83 -5.74
C HIS A 263 -14.26 -0.15 -4.85
N SER A 264 -14.92 -1.26 -4.52
CA SER A 264 -14.47 -2.25 -3.53
C SER A 264 -13.12 -2.87 -3.85
N THR A 265 -12.76 -3.07 -5.13
CA THR A 265 -11.49 -3.71 -5.52
C THR A 265 -10.27 -2.83 -5.23
N LYS A 266 -10.35 -1.53 -5.55
CA LYS A 266 -9.28 -0.56 -5.26
C LYS A 266 -9.11 -0.35 -3.76
N VAL A 267 -10.22 -0.19 -3.04
CA VAL A 267 -10.18 -0.07 -1.56
C VAL A 267 -9.65 -1.35 -0.92
N LEU A 268 -9.99 -2.53 -1.45
CA LEU A 268 -9.46 -3.81 -0.97
C LEU A 268 -7.94 -3.92 -1.21
N SER A 269 -7.43 -3.43 -2.35
CA SER A 269 -5.99 -3.37 -2.61
C SER A 269 -5.25 -2.51 -1.59
N ILE A 270 -5.83 -1.36 -1.23
CA ILE A 270 -5.29 -0.47 -0.19
C ILE A 270 -5.36 -1.13 1.19
N LEU A 271 -6.47 -1.79 1.53
CA LEU A 271 -6.61 -2.54 2.79
C LEU A 271 -5.57 -3.65 2.91
N ASN A 272 -5.33 -4.39 1.83
CA ASN A 272 -4.29 -5.42 1.77
C ASN A 272 -2.90 -4.80 1.90
N SER A 273 -2.67 -3.63 1.32
CA SER A 273 -1.42 -2.87 1.47
C SER A 273 -1.20 -2.42 2.92
N ILE A 274 -2.24 -1.89 3.58
CA ILE A 274 -2.18 -1.52 5.01
C ILE A 274 -1.85 -2.74 5.87
N ALA A 275 -2.45 -3.90 5.56
CA ALA A 275 -2.19 -5.11 6.30
C ALA A 275 -0.75 -5.61 6.16
N SER A 276 -0.23 -5.59 4.92
CA SER A 276 1.01 -6.29 4.54
C SER A 276 2.26 -5.41 4.55
N HIS A 277 2.13 -4.09 4.60
CA HIS A 277 3.26 -3.18 4.63
C HIS A 277 3.47 -2.60 6.03
N LEU A 278 4.51 -3.09 6.72
CA LEU A 278 4.75 -2.79 8.13
C LEU A 278 4.84 -1.27 8.45
N PRO A 279 5.58 -0.43 7.69
CA PRO A 279 5.62 1.01 7.96
C PRO A 279 4.25 1.69 7.83
N LEU A 280 3.42 1.24 6.88
CA LEU A 280 2.07 1.77 6.69
C LEU A 280 1.14 1.31 7.81
N TYR A 281 1.25 0.04 8.20
CA TYR A 281 0.52 -0.53 9.32
C TYR A 281 0.84 0.20 10.63
N ASP A 282 2.13 0.37 10.93
CA ASP A 282 2.63 1.01 12.15
C ASP A 282 2.22 2.49 12.21
N PHE A 283 2.22 3.19 11.06
CA PHE A 283 1.67 4.53 10.95
C PHE A 283 0.19 4.57 11.39
N ILE A 284 -0.65 3.68 10.86
CA ILE A 284 -2.07 3.60 11.26
C ILE A 284 -2.20 3.31 12.76
N GLN A 285 -1.38 2.42 13.32
CA GLN A 285 -1.43 2.12 14.76
C GLN A 285 -1.06 3.34 15.60
N ALA A 286 0.04 4.02 15.25
CA ALA A 286 0.52 5.18 15.97
C ALA A 286 -0.50 6.33 15.93
N THR A 287 -1.07 6.61 14.76
CA THR A 287 -2.10 7.64 14.58
C THR A 287 -3.35 7.33 15.40
N ALA A 288 -3.82 6.08 15.37
CA ALA A 288 -4.99 5.67 16.14
C ALA A 288 -4.74 5.66 17.66
N ALA A 289 -3.53 5.31 18.09
CA ALA A 289 -3.13 5.35 19.50
C ALA A 289 -2.98 6.78 20.03
N ALA A 290 -2.50 7.72 19.21
CA ALA A 290 -2.31 9.11 19.58
C ALA A 290 -3.65 9.84 19.83
N ASN A 291 -4.67 9.57 19.01
CA ASN A 291 -6.01 10.17 19.14
C ASN A 291 -7.14 9.13 19.11
N PRO A 292 -7.33 8.34 20.19
CA PRO A 292 -8.31 7.25 20.23
C PRO A 292 -9.75 7.69 19.99
N HIS A 293 -10.17 8.84 20.52
CA HIS A 293 -11.54 9.33 20.36
C HIS A 293 -11.88 9.70 18.91
N GLU A 294 -10.90 10.14 18.13
CA GLU A 294 -11.05 10.49 16.73
C GLU A 294 -11.06 9.25 15.83
N TYR A 295 -10.06 8.37 16.00
CA TYR A 295 -9.82 7.25 15.07
C TYR A 295 -10.43 5.92 15.50
N LEU A 296 -10.63 5.69 16.80
CA LEU A 296 -11.24 4.47 17.32
C LEU A 296 -12.71 4.66 17.69
N GLY A 297 -13.15 5.90 17.91
CA GLY A 297 -14.54 6.25 18.24
C GLY A 297 -15.50 6.18 17.05
N SER A 298 -16.69 6.78 17.20
CA SER A 298 -17.74 6.88 16.16
C SER A 298 -17.41 7.80 15.00
N ARG A 299 -16.34 8.59 15.10
CA ARG A 299 -15.95 9.58 14.08
C ARG A 299 -15.22 8.98 12.89
N CYS A 300 -14.48 7.89 13.06
CA CYS A 300 -13.76 7.23 11.97
C CYS A 300 -14.45 5.92 11.56
N LEU A 301 -15.40 6.02 10.63
CA LEU A 301 -16.17 4.86 10.16
C LEU A 301 -15.30 3.81 9.44
N PHE A 302 -14.19 4.24 8.84
CA PHE A 302 -13.23 3.35 8.19
C PHE A 302 -12.65 2.32 9.16
N LEU A 303 -12.07 2.76 10.27
CA LEU A 303 -11.45 1.86 11.26
C LEU A 303 -12.49 1.11 12.10
N GLN A 304 -13.73 1.59 12.16
CA GLN A 304 -14.85 0.82 12.70
C GLN A 304 -15.23 -0.36 11.80
N ARG A 305 -15.29 -0.15 10.48
CA ARG A 305 -15.61 -1.22 9.52
C ARG A 305 -14.45 -2.19 9.34
N TYR A 306 -13.23 -1.66 9.22
CA TYR A 306 -12.03 -2.42 8.86
C TYR A 306 -11.09 -2.63 10.06
N ARG A 307 -11.65 -3.11 11.17
CA ARG A 307 -10.90 -3.39 12.42
C ARG A 307 -9.68 -4.29 12.25
N LYS A 308 -9.62 -5.09 11.19
CA LYS A 308 -8.44 -5.91 10.89
C LYS A 308 -7.17 -5.06 10.73
N CYS A 309 -7.30 -3.81 10.30
CA CYS A 309 -6.20 -2.86 10.20
C CYS A 309 -5.62 -2.44 11.56
N LEU A 310 -6.24 -2.82 12.69
CA LEU A 310 -5.81 -2.49 14.03
C LEU A 310 -5.18 -3.70 14.73
N ARG A 311 -4.19 -3.44 15.58
CA ARG A 311 -3.66 -4.42 16.54
C ARG A 311 -4.70 -4.72 17.62
N LEU A 312 -4.52 -5.85 18.30
CA LEU A 312 -5.47 -6.30 19.32
C LEU A 312 -5.64 -5.33 20.50
N ASP A 313 -4.57 -4.66 20.93
CA ASP A 313 -4.62 -3.63 21.98
C ASP A 313 -5.52 -2.44 21.60
N LEU A 314 -5.42 -1.97 20.35
CA LEU A 314 -6.26 -0.89 19.83
C LEU A 314 -7.70 -1.36 19.56
N LYS A 315 -7.90 -2.59 19.08
CA LYS A 315 -9.25 -3.20 19.00
C LYS A 315 -9.93 -3.25 20.36
N LEU A 316 -9.21 -3.63 21.42
CA LEU A 316 -9.72 -3.64 22.79
C LEU A 316 -10.04 -2.22 23.28
N THR A 317 -9.21 -1.23 22.95
CA THR A 317 -9.45 0.17 23.28
C THR A 317 -10.69 0.70 22.56
N GLN A 318 -10.83 0.41 21.26
CA GLN A 318 -12.02 0.70 20.47
C GLN A 318 -13.28 0.06 21.07
N LEU A 319 -13.19 -1.21 21.49
CA LEU A 319 -14.31 -1.89 22.14
C LEU A 319 -14.71 -1.21 23.45
N LYS A 320 -13.75 -0.80 24.29
CA LYS A 320 -14.04 -0.05 25.52
C LYS A 320 -14.79 1.26 25.24
N LEU A 321 -14.36 2.02 24.24
CA LEU A 321 -15.04 3.26 23.82
C LEU A 321 -16.47 2.98 23.32
N HIS A 322 -16.65 1.91 22.55
CA HIS A 322 -17.97 1.50 22.07
C HIS A 322 -18.89 1.07 23.24
N VAL A 323 -18.39 0.26 24.17
CA VAL A 323 -19.15 -0.15 25.37
C VAL A 323 -19.55 1.06 26.21
N ALA A 324 -18.64 2.01 26.42
CA ALA A 324 -18.94 3.25 27.15
C ALA A 324 -20.09 4.06 26.51
N SER A 325 -20.23 4.00 25.18
CA SER A 325 -21.34 4.67 24.46
C SER A 325 -22.70 3.94 24.58
N LEU A 326 -22.68 2.66 24.96
CA LEU A 326 -23.89 1.81 25.04
C LEU A 326 -24.48 1.72 26.45
N ILE A 327 -23.67 1.97 27.49
CA ILE A 327 -24.14 1.88 28.89
C ILE A 327 -25.18 2.98 29.12
N VAL A 328 -26.43 2.57 29.29
CA VAL A 328 -27.55 3.44 29.65
C VAL A 328 -27.59 3.56 31.17
N VAL A 329 -27.72 4.79 31.69
CA VAL A 329 -27.89 5.05 33.13
C VAL A 329 -29.13 4.28 33.63
N PRO A 330 -29.03 3.46 34.68
CA PRO A 330 -30.14 2.60 35.10
C PRO A 330 -31.36 3.42 35.54
N SER A 331 -32.51 3.10 34.94
CA SER A 331 -33.82 3.43 35.50
C SER A 331 -33.96 2.82 36.90
N ARG A 332 -34.63 3.53 37.82
CA ARG A 332 -34.73 3.21 39.27
C ARG A 332 -35.27 1.81 39.62
N ALA A 333 -35.83 1.07 38.67
CA ALA A 333 -36.31 -0.30 38.90
C ALA A 333 -35.20 -1.34 38.69
N LYS A 334 -34.49 -1.71 39.75
CA LYS A 334 -33.59 -2.88 39.75
C LYS A 334 -34.43 -4.15 39.80
N ARG A 335 -34.57 -4.86 38.67
CA ARG A 335 -35.13 -6.22 38.66
C ARG A 335 -34.06 -7.20 39.14
N VAL A 336 -34.32 -7.89 40.24
CA VAL A 336 -33.50 -8.99 40.76
C VAL A 336 -34.04 -10.30 40.20
N ILE A 337 -33.16 -11.16 39.68
CA ILE A 337 -33.51 -12.50 39.20
C ILE A 337 -33.27 -13.48 40.35
N THR A 338 -34.33 -14.08 40.88
CA THR A 338 -34.21 -15.07 41.96
C THR A 338 -33.93 -16.46 41.40
N VAL A 339 -32.86 -17.09 41.91
CA VAL A 339 -32.37 -18.39 41.49
C VAL A 339 -32.33 -19.31 42.72
N PRO A 340 -33.08 -20.43 42.74
CA PRO A 340 -33.19 -21.30 43.91
C PRO A 340 -31.85 -21.90 44.38
N SER A 341 -31.00 -22.28 43.42
CA SER A 341 -29.67 -22.83 43.69
C SER A 341 -28.71 -22.50 42.55
N GLU A 342 -27.40 -22.54 42.81
CA GLU A 342 -26.39 -22.35 41.75
C GLU A 342 -26.64 -23.26 40.54
N ARG A 343 -27.14 -24.50 40.74
CA ARG A 343 -27.41 -25.49 39.69
C ARG A 343 -28.54 -25.07 38.73
N ASP A 344 -29.41 -24.17 39.15
CA ASP A 344 -30.56 -23.73 38.37
C ASP A 344 -30.29 -22.45 37.57
N LEU A 345 -29.12 -21.81 37.75
CA LEU A 345 -28.81 -20.51 37.15
C LEU A 345 -29.03 -20.47 35.63
N TRP A 346 -28.44 -21.41 34.86
CA TRP A 346 -28.64 -21.49 33.41
C TRP A 346 -30.12 -21.63 33.03
N LYS A 347 -30.85 -22.54 33.70
CA LYS A 347 -32.26 -22.83 33.42
C LYS A 347 -33.15 -21.63 33.70
N VAL A 348 -32.90 -20.92 34.81
CA VAL A 348 -33.63 -19.70 35.18
C VAL A 348 -33.37 -18.61 34.15
N LEU A 349 -32.11 -18.36 33.77
CA LEU A 349 -31.76 -17.37 32.76
C LEU A 349 -32.39 -17.67 31.39
N GLN A 350 -32.53 -18.95 31.03
CA GLN A 350 -33.20 -19.35 29.79
C GLN A 350 -34.70 -19.04 29.81
N SER A 351 -35.36 -19.20 30.95
CA SER A 351 -36.78 -18.85 31.13
C SER A 351 -37.04 -17.37 31.43
N ALA A 352 -36.01 -16.63 31.83
CA ALA A 352 -36.14 -15.24 32.27
C ALA A 352 -36.28 -14.28 31.07
N ALA A 353 -37.36 -13.50 31.04
CA ALA A 353 -37.54 -12.41 30.09
C ALA A 353 -36.68 -11.19 30.50
N ILE A 354 -35.38 -11.27 30.27
CA ILE A 354 -34.42 -10.19 30.56
C ILE A 354 -34.47 -9.16 29.42
N SER A 355 -34.98 -7.96 29.71
CA SER A 355 -35.03 -6.84 28.77
C SER A 355 -33.81 -5.90 28.88
N THR A 356 -33.05 -5.96 29.98
CA THR A 356 -31.99 -4.99 30.33
C THR A 356 -30.58 -5.57 30.20
N TRP A 357 -30.28 -6.29 29.12
CA TRP A 357 -28.93 -6.84 28.88
C TRP A 357 -27.82 -5.78 28.78
N LYS A 358 -28.19 -4.50 28.58
CA LYS A 358 -27.24 -3.37 28.52
C LYS A 358 -26.92 -2.75 29.88
N CYS A 359 -27.52 -3.25 30.95
CA CYS A 359 -27.29 -2.81 32.33
C CYS A 359 -26.83 -3.98 33.19
N PRO A 360 -26.02 -3.75 34.25
CA PRO A 360 -25.68 -4.79 35.21
C PRO A 360 -26.93 -5.48 35.76
N ILE A 361 -26.92 -6.81 35.77
CA ILE A 361 -28.01 -7.65 36.26
C ILE A 361 -27.73 -8.00 37.72
N GLN A 362 -28.76 -8.04 38.56
CA GLN A 362 -28.66 -8.57 39.92
C GLN A 362 -29.34 -9.93 39.97
N VAL A 363 -28.64 -10.91 40.52
CA VAL A 363 -29.09 -12.30 40.64
C VAL A 363 -28.99 -12.69 42.11
N GLU A 364 -30.08 -13.15 42.68
CA GLU A 364 -30.12 -13.68 44.04
C GLU A 364 -30.02 -15.21 43.95
N ILE A 365 -28.92 -15.79 44.42
CA ILE A 365 -28.66 -17.24 44.37
C ILE A 365 -28.71 -17.76 45.81
N ALA A 366 -29.66 -18.65 46.10
CA ALA A 366 -29.82 -19.24 47.45
C ALA A 366 -29.90 -18.18 48.59
N GLY A 367 -30.47 -17.00 48.31
CA GLY A 367 -30.61 -15.89 49.26
C GLY A 367 -29.45 -14.91 49.29
N GLU A 368 -28.37 -15.14 48.54
CA GLU A 368 -27.25 -14.20 48.41
C GLU A 368 -27.36 -13.38 47.12
N LEU A 369 -27.23 -12.05 47.25
CA LEU A 369 -27.33 -11.13 46.13
C LEU A 369 -25.96 -10.95 45.43
N HIS A 370 -25.88 -11.35 44.17
CA HIS A 370 -24.71 -11.16 43.32
C HIS A 370 -25.01 -10.22 42.15
N SER A 371 -24.06 -9.38 41.79
CA SER A 371 -24.13 -8.61 40.54
C SER A 371 -23.47 -9.38 39.41
N SER A 372 -23.94 -9.17 38.17
CA SER A 372 -23.21 -9.61 36.99
C SER A 372 -21.85 -8.91 36.82
N LYS A 373 -21.57 -7.85 37.59
CA LYS A 373 -20.22 -7.28 37.73
C LYS A 373 -19.29 -8.14 38.58
N ASP A 374 -19.81 -9.11 39.34
CA ASP A 374 -19.02 -9.96 40.22
C ASP A 374 -18.63 -11.26 39.50
N ALA A 375 -17.48 -11.82 39.85
CA ALA A 375 -16.96 -13.03 39.21
C ALA A 375 -17.76 -14.30 39.55
N HIS A 376 -18.56 -14.28 40.62
CA HIS A 376 -19.26 -15.46 41.13
C HIS A 376 -20.24 -16.03 40.08
N MET A 377 -21.14 -15.20 39.55
CA MET A 377 -22.11 -15.59 38.51
C MET A 377 -21.43 -16.25 37.31
N TRP A 378 -20.31 -15.67 36.84
CA TRP A 378 -19.57 -16.19 35.69
C TRP A 378 -18.84 -17.49 35.97
N THR A 379 -18.44 -17.72 37.23
CA THR A 379 -17.81 -18.97 37.66
C THR A 379 -18.83 -20.12 37.64
N VAL A 380 -20.03 -19.87 38.18
CA VAL A 380 -21.14 -20.84 38.17
C VAL A 380 -21.60 -21.14 36.72
N LEU A 381 -21.74 -20.10 35.88
CA LEU A 381 -22.07 -20.28 34.47
C LEU A 381 -20.99 -21.06 33.72
N ALA A 382 -19.71 -20.80 33.98
CA ALA A 382 -18.61 -21.52 33.35
C ALA A 382 -18.63 -23.02 33.70
N SER A 383 -18.94 -23.39 34.95
CA SER A 383 -19.05 -24.80 35.33
C SER A 383 -20.24 -25.49 34.67
N GLN A 384 -21.39 -24.80 34.58
CA GLN A 384 -22.58 -25.34 33.92
C GLN A 384 -22.39 -25.53 32.42
N LEU A 385 -21.82 -24.54 31.74
CA LEU A 385 -21.51 -24.64 30.32
C LEU A 385 -20.48 -25.76 30.03
N ARG A 386 -19.51 -25.96 30.94
CA ARG A 386 -18.56 -27.08 30.83
C ARG A 386 -19.26 -28.43 30.99
N GLN A 387 -20.21 -28.55 31.91
CA GLN A 387 -21.01 -29.78 32.09
C GLN A 387 -21.86 -30.09 30.86
N LEU A 388 -22.40 -29.07 30.18
CA LEU A 388 -23.10 -29.24 28.91
C LEU A 388 -22.17 -29.82 27.82
N GLY A 389 -20.89 -29.45 27.84
CA GLY A 389 -19.83 -30.07 27.05
C GLY A 389 -20.21 -30.25 25.57
N PRO A 390 -20.08 -31.47 24.99
CA PRO A 390 -20.42 -31.72 23.60
C PRO A 390 -21.93 -31.61 23.30
N HIS A 391 -22.80 -31.74 24.32
CA HIS A 391 -24.26 -31.63 24.15
C HIS A 391 -24.73 -30.20 23.90
N LEU A 392 -23.90 -29.18 24.15
CA LEU A 392 -24.20 -27.80 23.78
C LEU A 392 -24.52 -27.68 22.28
N PHE A 393 -23.82 -28.44 21.42
CA PHE A 393 -24.04 -28.42 19.97
C PHE A 393 -25.29 -29.17 19.50
N ALA A 394 -25.94 -29.92 20.38
CA ALA A 394 -27.24 -30.56 20.15
C ALA A 394 -28.40 -29.71 20.70
N SER A 395 -28.12 -28.54 21.28
CA SER A 395 -29.13 -27.67 21.90
C SER A 395 -29.92 -26.86 20.88
N SER A 396 -31.05 -26.31 21.31
CA SER A 396 -31.96 -25.53 20.47
C SER A 396 -31.43 -24.14 20.10
N SER A 397 -32.02 -23.53 19.07
CA SER A 397 -31.78 -22.15 18.63
C SER A 397 -31.81 -21.12 19.78
N GLN A 398 -32.77 -21.25 20.71
CA GLN A 398 -32.91 -20.36 21.87
C GLN A 398 -31.70 -20.37 22.81
N VAL A 399 -31.04 -21.53 22.95
CA VAL A 399 -29.83 -21.68 23.79
C VAL A 399 -28.68 -20.86 23.20
N PHE A 400 -28.52 -20.87 21.87
CA PHE A 400 -27.48 -20.10 21.20
C PHE A 400 -27.78 -18.60 21.19
N GLU A 401 -29.03 -18.19 21.00
CA GLU A 401 -29.43 -16.79 21.14
C GLU A 401 -29.15 -16.25 22.55
N LEU A 402 -29.47 -17.04 23.59
CA LEU A 402 -29.15 -16.69 24.98
C LEU A 402 -27.65 -16.62 25.23
N LEU A 403 -26.88 -17.59 24.72
CA LEU A 403 -25.42 -17.61 24.83
C LEU A 403 -24.80 -16.35 24.22
N GLY A 404 -25.32 -15.90 23.06
CA GLY A 404 -24.95 -14.64 22.43
C GLY A 404 -25.20 -13.43 23.33
N LYS A 405 -26.39 -13.35 23.92
CA LYS A 405 -26.77 -12.27 24.86
C LYS A 405 -25.88 -12.26 26.11
N LEU A 406 -25.64 -13.43 26.71
CA LEU A 406 -24.79 -13.58 27.88
C LEU A 406 -23.36 -13.13 27.61
N ILE A 407 -22.78 -13.55 26.48
CA ILE A 407 -21.45 -13.15 26.07
C ILE A 407 -21.38 -11.64 25.80
N GLY A 408 -22.37 -11.07 25.11
CA GLY A 408 -22.46 -9.64 24.89
C GLY A 408 -22.53 -8.86 26.21
N HIS A 409 -23.34 -9.34 27.15
CA HIS A 409 -23.45 -8.76 28.48
C HIS A 409 -22.16 -8.85 29.27
N MET A 410 -21.49 -10.00 29.25
CA MET A 410 -20.20 -10.23 29.92
C MET A 410 -19.14 -9.23 29.47
N VAL A 411 -19.03 -9.02 28.14
CA VAL A 411 -18.10 -8.04 27.56
C VAL A 411 -18.48 -6.61 28.00
N LEU A 412 -19.78 -6.29 28.04
CA LEU A 412 -20.28 -4.98 28.47
C LEU A 412 -19.94 -4.68 29.93
N VAL A 413 -20.07 -5.67 30.82
CA VAL A 413 -19.73 -5.51 32.25
C VAL A 413 -18.23 -5.70 32.55
N GLY A 414 -17.41 -5.98 31.53
CA GLY A 414 -15.96 -6.14 31.66
C GLY A 414 -15.52 -7.42 32.36
N GLN A 415 -16.33 -8.49 32.28
CA GLN A 415 -16.06 -9.77 32.92
C GLN A 415 -15.48 -10.80 31.93
N GLN A 416 -14.92 -11.88 32.47
CA GLN A 416 -14.36 -12.99 31.70
C GLN A 416 -14.67 -14.32 32.40
N LEU A 417 -14.79 -15.39 31.61
CA LEU A 417 -14.91 -16.74 32.14
C LEU A 417 -13.58 -17.18 32.77
N PRO A 418 -13.58 -17.77 33.99
CA PRO A 418 -12.36 -18.16 34.70
C PRO A 418 -11.62 -19.35 34.06
N SER A 419 -12.22 -19.99 33.06
CA SER A 419 -11.67 -21.19 32.43
C SER A 419 -12.13 -21.31 30.99
N ALA A 420 -11.33 -21.94 30.14
CA ALA A 420 -11.66 -22.18 28.74
C ALA A 420 -12.86 -23.13 28.60
N VAL A 421 -14.04 -22.58 28.27
CA VAL A 421 -15.27 -23.34 28.04
C VAL A 421 -15.51 -23.55 26.55
N LEU A 422 -15.24 -22.52 25.73
CA LEU A 422 -15.47 -22.55 24.29
C LEU A 422 -14.14 -22.64 23.54
N PRO A 423 -13.91 -23.63 22.67
CA PRO A 423 -12.66 -23.74 21.94
C PRO A 423 -12.49 -22.58 20.94
N PRO A 424 -11.26 -22.11 20.65
CA PRO A 424 -11.02 -21.03 19.66
C PRO A 424 -11.65 -21.32 18.30
N SER A 425 -11.67 -22.59 17.87
CA SER A 425 -12.27 -23.03 16.62
C SER A 425 -13.76 -22.64 16.54
N PHE A 426 -14.51 -22.82 17.62
CA PHE A 426 -15.93 -22.43 17.73
C PHE A 426 -16.14 -20.92 17.54
N LEU A 427 -15.22 -20.12 18.05
CA LEU A 427 -15.26 -18.66 17.94
C LEU A 427 -14.77 -18.16 16.57
N SER A 428 -14.06 -19.01 15.83
CA SER A 428 -13.50 -18.74 14.49
C SER A 428 -14.32 -19.28 13.33
N THR A 429 -15.13 -20.32 13.56
CA THR A 429 -15.83 -21.04 12.50
C THR A 429 -16.79 -20.09 11.79
N PRO A 430 -16.69 -19.97 10.45
CA PRO A 430 -17.82 -19.54 9.64
C PRO A 430 -19.02 -20.45 9.93
N ALA A 431 -20.20 -20.05 9.45
CA ALA A 431 -21.48 -20.75 9.53
C ALA A 431 -21.49 -22.25 9.06
N GLU A 432 -20.34 -22.83 8.73
CA GLU A 432 -20.15 -24.14 8.09
C GLU A 432 -20.45 -25.34 9.03
N PHE A 433 -20.35 -25.18 10.36
CA PHE A 433 -20.60 -26.31 11.29
C PHE A 433 -22.05 -26.38 11.83
N LYS A 434 -22.89 -25.39 11.52
CA LYS A 434 -24.36 -25.30 11.72
C LYS A 434 -24.75 -23.81 11.54
N PRO A 435 -25.14 -23.39 10.32
CA PRO A 435 -25.27 -21.97 10.00
C PRO A 435 -26.34 -21.27 10.83
N ASP A 436 -27.43 -21.99 11.12
CA ASP A 436 -28.57 -21.46 11.87
C ASP A 436 -28.19 -21.12 13.32
N LEU A 437 -27.46 -22.00 14.01
CA LEU A 437 -27.03 -21.76 15.40
C LEU A 437 -26.03 -20.60 15.50
N ALA A 438 -25.14 -20.45 14.51
CA ALA A 438 -24.20 -19.34 14.44
C ALA A 438 -24.94 -18.01 14.20
N LEU A 439 -25.98 -18.02 13.36
CA LEU A 439 -26.84 -16.86 13.12
C LEU A 439 -27.60 -16.47 14.38
N ASP A 440 -28.16 -17.42 15.11
CA ASP A 440 -28.90 -17.18 16.36
C ASP A 440 -27.98 -16.64 17.46
N PHE A 441 -26.79 -17.23 17.61
CA PHE A 441 -25.75 -16.71 18.48
C PHE A 441 -25.40 -15.25 18.14
N LYS A 442 -25.16 -14.98 16.86
CA LYS A 442 -24.84 -13.62 16.38
C LYS A 442 -25.99 -12.66 16.67
N LYS A 443 -27.23 -13.04 16.39
CA LYS A 443 -28.44 -12.26 16.68
C LYS A 443 -28.55 -11.91 18.17
N GLY A 444 -28.30 -12.88 19.04
CA GLY A 444 -28.25 -12.66 20.49
C GLY A 444 -27.15 -11.67 20.89
N LEU A 445 -25.94 -11.86 20.37
CA LEU A 445 -24.80 -10.99 20.63
C LEU A 445 -25.05 -9.55 20.16
N ASP A 446 -25.49 -9.37 18.92
CA ASP A 446 -25.73 -8.06 18.30
C ASP A 446 -26.90 -7.31 18.97
N SER A 447 -27.84 -8.02 19.60
CA SER A 447 -28.89 -7.40 20.41
C SER A 447 -28.34 -6.64 21.63
N VAL A 448 -27.15 -7.03 22.12
CA VAL A 448 -26.48 -6.41 23.28
C VAL A 448 -25.32 -5.51 22.84
N LEU A 449 -24.44 -6.02 21.97
CA LEU A 449 -23.23 -5.36 21.46
C LEU A 449 -23.25 -5.32 19.91
N PRO A 450 -24.02 -4.41 19.30
CA PRO A 450 -24.24 -4.40 17.86
C PRO A 450 -22.95 -4.18 17.06
N ASN A 451 -22.58 -5.16 16.21
CA ASN A 451 -21.45 -5.08 15.26
C ASN A 451 -20.07 -4.79 15.91
N ALA A 452 -19.93 -4.92 17.24
CA ALA A 452 -18.72 -4.54 17.96
C ALA A 452 -17.58 -5.53 17.76
N LEU A 453 -17.93 -6.82 17.62
CA LEU A 453 -16.99 -7.94 17.48
C LEU A 453 -16.95 -8.52 16.05
N ASP A 454 -17.52 -7.78 15.09
CA ASP A 454 -17.40 -8.10 13.67
C ASP A 454 -15.93 -8.07 13.24
N ASN A 455 -15.52 -9.05 12.44
CA ASN A 455 -14.16 -9.24 11.94
C ASN A 455 -13.07 -9.55 12.97
N TRP A 456 -13.43 -9.79 14.24
CA TRP A 456 -12.52 -10.39 15.22
C TRP A 456 -12.33 -11.87 14.91
N ASN A 457 -11.09 -12.36 14.99
CA ASN A 457 -10.81 -13.78 14.79
C ASN A 457 -11.12 -14.60 16.07
N GLY A 458 -11.23 -15.92 15.94
CA GLY A 458 -11.65 -16.76 17.07
C GLY A 458 -10.69 -16.75 18.27
N TYR A 459 -9.39 -16.52 18.04
CA TYR A 459 -8.42 -16.39 19.13
C TYR A 459 -8.53 -15.04 19.85
N GLU A 460 -8.81 -13.97 19.11
CA GLU A 460 -9.08 -12.64 19.71
C GLU A 460 -10.35 -12.69 20.57
N ARG A 461 -11.41 -13.32 20.06
CA ARG A 461 -12.63 -13.57 20.83
C ARG A 461 -12.36 -14.47 22.03
N PHE A 462 -11.53 -15.51 21.87
CA PHE A 462 -11.20 -16.40 22.97
C PHE A 462 -10.52 -15.66 24.12
N LEU A 463 -9.55 -14.79 23.81
CA LEU A 463 -8.88 -13.92 24.79
C LEU A 463 -9.83 -12.89 25.43
N LEU A 464 -10.80 -12.38 24.68
CA LEU A 464 -11.80 -11.47 25.20
C LEU A 464 -12.71 -12.17 26.23
N LEU A 465 -13.12 -13.40 25.92
CA LEU A 465 -14.13 -14.14 26.69
C LEU A 465 -13.57 -14.91 27.88
N HIS A 466 -12.31 -15.33 27.82
CA HIS A 466 -11.72 -16.19 28.82
C HIS A 466 -10.52 -15.51 29.47
N ARG A 467 -10.38 -15.74 30.76
CA ARG A 467 -9.17 -15.40 31.49
C ARG A 467 -8.06 -16.37 31.09
N VAL A 468 -7.22 -15.95 30.17
CA VAL A 468 -6.07 -16.74 29.71
C VAL A 468 -4.83 -16.34 30.51
N ILE A 469 -4.40 -17.22 31.40
CA ILE A 469 -3.16 -17.08 32.15
C ILE A 469 -2.27 -18.24 31.77
N PHE A 470 -1.08 -17.93 31.26
CA PHE A 470 -0.04 -18.94 31.14
C PHE A 470 0.84 -18.93 32.39
N PRO A 471 1.19 -20.10 32.96
CA PRO A 471 2.06 -20.19 34.13
C PRO A 471 3.46 -19.61 33.89
N GLN A 472 3.93 -19.63 32.63
CA GLN A 472 5.27 -19.20 32.24
C GLN A 472 5.22 -17.89 31.44
N THR A 473 6.19 -17.02 31.67
CA THR A 473 6.46 -15.84 30.83
C THR A 473 6.87 -16.26 29.41
N MET A 474 6.86 -15.34 28.45
CA MET A 474 7.30 -15.62 27.07
C MET A 474 8.72 -16.18 27.04
N SER A 475 9.65 -15.58 27.80
CA SER A 475 11.03 -16.03 27.91
C SER A 475 11.15 -17.42 28.52
N GLN A 476 10.41 -17.70 29.60
CA GLN A 476 10.39 -19.03 30.23
C GLN A 476 9.78 -20.09 29.30
N TRP A 477 8.73 -19.73 28.55
CA TRP A 477 8.11 -20.61 27.57
C TRP A 477 9.09 -20.98 26.45
N LYS A 478 9.81 -19.99 25.88
CA LYS A 478 10.89 -20.22 24.89
C LYS A 478 11.97 -21.15 25.42
N ALA A 479 12.33 -21.05 26.69
CA ALA A 479 13.40 -21.84 27.28
C ALA A 479 12.97 -23.27 27.64
N THR A 480 11.70 -23.48 28.02
CA THR A 480 11.27 -24.74 28.67
C THR A 480 10.24 -25.54 27.89
N LYS A 481 9.56 -24.93 26.91
CA LYS A 481 8.44 -25.53 26.16
C LYS A 481 8.55 -25.37 24.66
N VAL A 482 9.63 -24.77 24.17
CA VAL A 482 9.98 -24.75 22.74
C VAL A 482 11.12 -25.74 22.53
N HIS A 483 10.91 -26.70 21.65
CA HIS A 483 11.90 -27.70 21.27
C HIS A 483 12.35 -27.46 19.84
N TYR A 484 13.66 -27.57 19.61
CA TYR A 484 14.28 -27.37 18.31
C TYR A 484 14.85 -28.70 17.83
N ASP A 485 14.43 -29.14 16.65
CA ASP A 485 15.06 -30.26 15.98
C ASP A 485 16.25 -29.74 15.15
N LYS A 486 17.34 -30.51 15.12
CA LYS A 486 18.56 -30.15 14.39
C LYS A 486 18.24 -29.86 12.91
N PRO A 487 18.84 -28.82 12.28
CA PRO A 487 19.99 -28.03 12.75
C PRO A 487 19.62 -26.83 13.64
N PHE A 488 18.34 -26.59 13.91
CA PHE A 488 17.94 -25.43 14.71
C PHE A 488 18.28 -25.61 16.19
N HIS A 489 18.59 -24.50 16.84
CA HIS A 489 18.77 -24.38 18.29
C HIS A 489 18.44 -22.95 18.72
N ALA A 490 18.31 -22.70 20.03
CA ALA A 490 17.89 -21.41 20.58
C ALA A 490 18.72 -20.21 20.09
N HIS A 491 20.03 -20.41 19.93
CA HIS A 491 20.98 -19.39 19.43
C HIS A 491 21.16 -19.35 17.91
N HIS A 492 20.39 -20.14 17.15
CA HIS A 492 20.52 -20.16 15.68
C HIS A 492 20.09 -18.79 15.13
N PRO A 493 20.83 -18.16 14.19
CA PRO A 493 20.52 -16.80 13.70
C PRO A 493 19.07 -16.62 13.23
N SER A 494 18.55 -17.59 12.47
CA SER A 494 17.15 -17.60 12.02
C SER A 494 16.14 -17.62 13.18
N MET A 495 16.46 -18.32 14.28
CA MET A 495 15.57 -18.38 15.44
C MET A 495 15.63 -17.11 16.28
N LEU A 496 16.82 -16.51 16.41
CA LEU A 496 16.97 -15.22 17.06
C LEU A 496 16.19 -14.13 16.31
N ALA A 497 16.29 -14.09 14.98
CA ALA A 497 15.52 -13.18 14.15
C ALA A 497 14.01 -13.40 14.31
N PHE A 498 13.54 -14.65 14.28
CA PHE A 498 12.14 -15.01 14.48
C PHE A 498 11.59 -14.51 15.84
N TRP A 499 12.29 -14.80 16.94
CA TRP A 499 11.85 -14.36 18.27
C TRP A 499 11.92 -12.84 18.43
N THR A 500 12.95 -12.21 17.88
CA THR A 500 13.08 -10.74 17.86
C THR A 500 11.86 -10.09 17.21
N VAL A 501 11.36 -10.68 16.11
CA VAL A 501 10.16 -10.18 15.42
C VAL A 501 8.93 -10.27 16.31
N ILE A 502 8.70 -11.43 16.91
CA ILE A 502 7.55 -11.65 17.82
C ILE A 502 7.59 -10.65 18.98
N GLU A 503 8.76 -10.43 19.55
CA GLU A 503 8.92 -9.59 20.74
C GLU A 503 8.84 -8.10 20.42
N LYS A 504 9.35 -7.67 19.26
CA LYS A 504 9.35 -6.25 18.86
C LYS A 504 8.06 -5.81 18.17
N HIS A 505 7.42 -6.66 17.36
CA HIS A 505 6.33 -6.25 16.48
C HIS A 505 4.94 -6.73 16.91
N LEU A 506 4.84 -7.65 17.87
CA LEU A 506 3.57 -8.07 18.45
C LEU A 506 3.37 -7.46 19.83
N VAL A 507 2.17 -6.94 20.09
CA VAL A 507 1.78 -6.47 21.42
C VAL A 507 1.55 -7.67 22.37
N PRO A 508 1.59 -7.47 23.71
CA PRO A 508 1.46 -8.57 24.66
C PRO A 508 0.24 -9.48 24.42
N GLN A 509 -0.91 -8.92 24.05
CA GLN A 509 -2.11 -9.71 23.75
C GLN A 509 -1.95 -10.54 22.46
N GLU A 510 -1.24 -10.04 21.44
CA GLU A 510 -0.93 -10.79 20.22
C GLU A 510 0.11 -11.90 20.49
N GLN A 511 1.05 -11.67 21.41
CA GLN A 511 1.97 -12.71 21.87
C GLN A 511 1.21 -13.84 22.60
N LEU A 512 0.17 -13.51 23.37
CA LEU A 512 -0.74 -14.51 23.96
C LEU A 512 -1.50 -15.28 22.87
N VAL A 513 -2.02 -14.61 21.84
CA VAL A 513 -2.65 -15.28 20.68
C VAL A 513 -1.65 -16.23 20.01
N CYS A 514 -0.41 -15.78 19.80
CA CYS A 514 0.64 -16.58 19.20
C CYS A 514 0.87 -17.88 20.00
N ARG A 515 1.00 -17.78 21.32
CA ARG A 515 1.16 -18.94 22.21
C ARG A 515 -0.05 -19.87 22.21
N LEU A 516 -1.27 -19.32 22.20
CA LEU A 516 -2.50 -20.09 22.11
C LEU A 516 -2.58 -20.88 20.79
N ARG A 517 -2.15 -20.27 19.68
CA ARG A 517 -2.13 -20.89 18.36
C ARG A 517 -1.07 -21.98 18.22
N CYS A 518 0.13 -21.72 18.73
CA CYS A 518 1.27 -22.61 18.56
C CYS A 518 1.20 -23.87 19.45
N GLY A 519 0.34 -23.86 20.48
CA GLY A 519 0.26 -24.94 21.45
C GLY A 519 1.44 -24.99 22.42
N GLN A 520 1.35 -25.85 23.43
CA GLN A 520 2.42 -26.11 24.39
C GLN A 520 2.52 -27.63 24.65
N PRO A 521 3.64 -28.30 24.34
CA PRO A 521 4.91 -27.75 23.82
C PRO A 521 4.85 -27.38 22.33
N LEU A 522 5.66 -26.41 21.92
CA LEU A 522 5.90 -26.05 20.52
C LEU A 522 7.17 -26.76 20.04
N ARG A 523 7.09 -27.50 18.93
CA ARG A 523 8.25 -28.15 18.31
C ARG A 523 8.57 -27.48 16.97
N ILE A 524 9.83 -27.14 16.76
CA ILE A 524 10.36 -26.45 15.58
C ILE A 524 11.24 -27.44 14.82
N THR A 525 10.70 -27.96 13.73
CA THR A 525 11.30 -28.98 12.86
C THR A 525 11.91 -28.35 11.61
N PRO A 526 13.00 -28.88 11.04
CA PRO A 526 13.43 -28.51 9.69
C PRO A 526 12.54 -29.15 8.62
N ALA A 527 12.22 -28.40 7.58
CA ALA A 527 11.54 -28.87 6.39
C ALA A 527 12.45 -29.84 5.60
N PRO A 528 11.88 -30.83 4.90
CA PRO A 528 12.64 -31.85 4.17
C PRO A 528 13.50 -31.30 3.01
N THR A 529 13.25 -30.07 2.56
CA THR A 529 14.05 -29.34 1.56
C THR A 529 14.84 -28.20 2.21
N VAL A 530 16.12 -28.46 2.47
CA VAL A 530 17.25 -27.55 2.80
C VAL A 530 16.92 -26.36 3.75
N GLY A 531 17.29 -26.50 5.02
CA GLY A 531 17.64 -25.36 5.90
C GLY A 531 16.52 -24.39 6.30
N ILE A 532 15.26 -24.81 6.22
CA ILE A 532 14.09 -23.98 6.51
C ILE A 532 13.31 -24.62 7.66
N VAL A 533 12.86 -23.85 8.65
CA VAL A 533 11.89 -24.33 9.67
C VAL A 533 10.63 -24.78 8.95
N GLU A 534 10.01 -25.90 9.30
CA GLU A 534 8.67 -26.29 8.84
C GLU A 534 7.69 -25.14 9.14
N LYS A 535 7.51 -24.26 8.17
CA LYS A 535 6.61 -23.12 8.20
C LYS A 535 5.15 -23.58 8.31
N SER A 536 4.87 -24.87 8.10
CA SER A 536 3.60 -25.56 8.35
C SER A 536 3.17 -25.50 9.83
N VAL A 537 4.11 -25.53 10.79
CA VAL A 537 3.80 -25.36 12.24
C VAL A 537 3.20 -23.97 12.53
N LEU A 538 3.51 -22.98 11.68
CA LEU A 538 3.00 -21.61 11.76
C LEU A 538 1.96 -21.28 10.68
N GLY A 539 1.57 -22.24 9.82
CA GLY A 539 0.63 -22.04 8.73
C GLY A 539 1.11 -21.11 7.60
N ILE A 540 2.43 -21.03 7.35
CA ILE A 540 3.07 -20.16 6.35
C ILE A 540 3.61 -21.03 5.18
N PRO A 541 3.45 -20.66 3.89
CA PRO A 541 3.96 -21.41 2.74
C PRO A 541 5.50 -21.54 2.72
N GLU A 542 6.00 -22.64 2.14
CA GLU A 542 7.43 -23.01 2.15
C GLU A 542 8.34 -22.03 1.39
N ALA A 543 7.84 -21.34 0.35
CA ALA A 543 8.62 -20.53 -0.60
C ALA A 543 9.11 -19.15 -0.10
N ILE A 544 8.86 -18.77 1.15
CA ILE A 544 9.06 -17.37 1.61
C ILE A 544 10.45 -17.15 2.24
N SER A 545 11.19 -16.10 1.86
CA SER A 545 12.48 -15.78 2.48
C SER A 545 12.32 -15.39 3.96
N MET A 546 13.35 -15.62 4.79
CA MET A 546 13.34 -15.23 6.21
C MET A 546 13.08 -13.72 6.40
N ASP A 547 13.55 -12.89 5.47
CA ASP A 547 13.31 -11.44 5.49
C ASP A 547 11.85 -11.06 5.32
N ARG A 548 11.00 -11.93 4.75
CA ARG A 548 9.55 -11.71 4.62
C ARG A 548 8.72 -12.50 5.64
N LEU A 549 9.33 -13.43 6.36
CA LEU A 549 8.67 -14.27 7.36
C LEU A 549 7.98 -13.42 8.46
N HIS A 550 8.58 -12.28 8.81
CA HIS A 550 8.06 -11.41 9.85
C HIS A 550 6.70 -10.79 9.49
N VAL A 551 6.57 -10.28 8.27
CA VAL A 551 5.31 -9.72 7.74
C VAL A 551 4.25 -10.80 7.70
N ASP A 552 4.60 -11.98 7.17
CA ASP A 552 3.65 -13.08 6.99
C ASP A 552 3.15 -13.68 8.31
N LEU A 553 4.03 -13.81 9.31
CA LEU A 553 3.65 -14.27 10.65
C LEU A 553 2.70 -13.28 11.32
N VAL A 554 3.01 -11.99 11.23
CA VAL A 554 2.18 -10.90 11.76
C VAL A 554 0.81 -10.90 11.09
N LEU A 555 0.77 -10.99 9.77
CA LEU A 555 -0.47 -11.12 8.98
C LEU A 555 -1.28 -12.36 9.38
N TYR A 556 -0.61 -13.49 9.59
CA TYR A 556 -1.26 -14.74 9.98
C TYR A 556 -1.89 -14.68 11.38
N ILE A 557 -1.16 -14.15 12.38
CA ILE A 557 -1.65 -13.98 13.76
C ILE A 557 -2.86 -13.03 13.77
N ARG A 558 -2.80 -11.97 12.96
CA ARG A 558 -3.88 -10.97 12.84
C ARG A 558 -5.06 -11.43 11.97
N GLY A 559 -4.97 -12.61 11.35
CA GLY A 559 -6.06 -13.21 10.58
C GLY A 559 -6.29 -12.57 9.20
N PHE A 560 -5.25 -11.98 8.61
CA PHE A 560 -5.28 -11.45 7.24
C PHE A 560 -5.17 -12.53 6.18
N ARG A 561 -4.54 -13.67 6.48
CA ARG A 561 -4.62 -14.87 5.64
C ARG A 561 -5.90 -15.64 5.97
N LYS A 562 -6.94 -15.51 5.14
CA LYS A 562 -7.72 -16.71 4.79
C LYS A 562 -6.76 -17.63 4.05
N HIS A 563 -6.85 -18.92 4.32
CA HIS A 563 -6.03 -19.93 3.64
C HIS A 563 -5.91 -19.59 2.16
N ALA A 564 -4.69 -19.46 1.64
CA ALA A 564 -4.43 -19.65 0.22
C ALA A 564 -4.73 -21.13 -0.06
N LYS A 565 -6.02 -21.47 -0.12
CA LYS A 565 -6.53 -22.73 -0.64
C LYS A 565 -6.96 -22.40 -2.06
N HIS A 566 -6.21 -22.93 -3.01
CA HIS A 566 -6.47 -22.99 -4.44
C HIS A 566 -6.49 -21.66 -5.19
N THR A 567 -5.33 -21.33 -5.77
CA THR A 567 -5.23 -21.00 -7.20
C THR A 567 -4.31 -22.02 -7.83
#